data_AF-A0A8T6N711-F1
#
_entry.id   AF-A0A8T6N711-F1
#
_cell.length_a   1.000
_cell.length_b   1.000
_cell.length_c   1.000
_cell.angle_alpha   90.00
_cell.angle_beta   90.00
_cell.angle_gamma   90.00
#
_symmetry.space_group_name_H-M   'P 1'
#
loop_
_entity.id
_entity.type
_entity.pdbx_description
1 polymer ?
#
loop_
_entity_poly.entity_id
_entity_poly.type
_entity_poly.pdbx_seq_one_letter_code
_entity_poly.pdbx_strand_id
1 'polypeptide(L)'
;GPTGEVYELLKDQYSEEPSFMAFTESRSAIVWFVNDTASTFSLVKDDMDGTSCIFWGAKCEPGECLQPGVRIITDMPELMADIERDR
;
A
#
# COMPACT_ATOMS: atom_id res chain seq x y z
N GLY A 1 -15.72 -6.00 4.98
CA GLY A 1 -16.52 -7.08 4.36
C GLY A 1 -15.92 -8.42 4.70
N PRO A 2 -16.44 -9.54 4.19
CA PRO A 2 -15.78 -10.84 4.27
C PRO A 2 -14.34 -10.76 3.73
N THR A 3 -13.36 -11.37 4.43
CA THR A 3 -11.94 -11.28 4.08
C THR A 3 -11.66 -11.69 2.63
N GLY A 4 -12.26 -12.80 2.18
CA GLY A 4 -12.09 -13.28 0.81
C GLY A 4 -12.50 -12.26 -0.25
N GLU A 5 -13.66 -11.60 -0.06
CA GLU A 5 -14.15 -10.58 -0.99
C GLU A 5 -13.25 -9.34 -1.02
N VAL A 6 -12.69 -8.94 0.13
CA VAL A 6 -11.76 -7.81 0.19
C VAL A 6 -10.46 -8.13 -0.55
N TYR A 7 -9.96 -9.36 -0.41
CA TYR A 7 -8.73 -9.79 -1.08
C TYR A 7 -8.94 -9.94 -2.59
N GLU A 8 -10.07 -10.52 -3.00
CA GLU A 8 -10.46 -10.60 -4.42
C GLU A 8 -10.62 -9.20 -5.02
N LEU A 9 -11.24 -8.26 -4.31
CA LEU A 9 -11.35 -6.87 -4.75
C LEU A 9 -9.97 -6.25 -5.03
N LEU A 10 -9.02 -6.41 -4.10
CA LEU A 10 -7.67 -5.85 -4.23
C LEU A 10 -6.90 -6.46 -5.40
N LYS A 11 -7.01 -7.78 -5.56
CA LYS A 11 -6.42 -8.50 -6.69
C LYS A 11 -7.02 -8.07 -8.02
N ASP A 12 -8.34 -8.06 -8.14
CA ASP A 12 -9.01 -7.87 -9.42
C ASP A 12 -9.01 -6.40 -9.88
N GLN A 13 -9.11 -5.45 -8.94
CA GLN A 13 -9.19 -4.03 -9.30
C GLN A 13 -7.85 -3.30 -9.27
N TYR A 14 -6.91 -3.74 -8.43
CA TYR A 14 -5.65 -3.04 -8.24
C TYR A 14 -4.43 -3.91 -8.58
N SER A 15 -4.63 -5.18 -8.94
CA SER A 15 -3.54 -6.15 -9.14
C SER A 15 -2.63 -6.26 -7.92
N GLU A 16 -3.18 -6.00 -6.73
CA GLU A 16 -2.41 -6.04 -5.49
C GLU A 16 -2.43 -7.43 -4.89
N GLU A 17 -1.26 -7.89 -4.44
CA GLU A 17 -1.09 -9.14 -3.71
C GLU A 17 -0.55 -8.87 -2.30
N PRO A 18 -0.86 -9.74 -1.31
CA PRO A 18 -0.34 -9.59 0.04
C PRO A 18 1.18 -9.75 0.05
N SER A 19 1.88 -8.75 0.56
CA SER A 19 3.35 -8.67 0.60
C SER A 19 3.93 -8.82 2.00
N PHE A 20 3.23 -8.34 3.02
CA PHE A 20 3.66 -8.39 4.42
C PHE A 20 2.45 -8.50 5.35
N MET A 21 2.66 -9.12 6.51
CA MET A 21 1.63 -9.31 7.53
C MET A 21 2.22 -9.10 8.92
N ALA A 22 1.50 -8.35 9.76
CA ALA A 22 1.79 -8.17 11.17
C ALA A 22 0.55 -8.48 11.99
N PHE A 23 0.72 -8.85 13.26
CA PHE A 23 -0.40 -9.10 14.17
C PHE A 23 -0.43 -8.03 15.26
N THR A 24 -1.63 -7.59 15.59
CA THR A 24 -1.87 -6.72 16.75
C THR A 24 -1.91 -7.53 18.03
N GLU A 25 -1.80 -6.87 19.19
CA GLU A 25 -1.98 -7.51 20.50
C GLU A 25 -3.38 -8.16 20.64
N SER A 26 -4.38 -7.60 19.96
CA SER A 26 -5.76 -8.10 19.90
C SER A 26 -5.96 -9.25 18.92
N ARG A 27 -4.89 -9.81 18.34
CA ARG A 27 -4.91 -10.90 17.34
C ARG A 27 -5.61 -10.58 16.01
N SER A 28 -5.79 -9.30 15.69
CA SER A 28 -6.11 -8.89 14.32
C SER A 28 -4.82 -8.94 13.50
N ALA A 29 -4.92 -9.20 12.19
CA ALA A 29 -3.79 -9.05 11.28
C ALA A 29 -3.87 -7.70 10.58
N ILE A 30 -2.74 -7.05 10.37
CA ILE A 30 -2.58 -5.98 9.39
C ILE A 30 -1.84 -6.59 8.22
N VAL A 31 -2.36 -6.39 7.01
CA VAL A 31 -1.83 -6.99 5.78
C VAL A 31 -1.59 -5.87 4.78
N TRP A 32 -0.37 -5.87 4.23
CA TRP A 32 0.12 -4.93 3.25
C TRP A 32 -0.08 -5.54 1.88
N PHE A 33 -0.83 -4.87 1.03
CA PHE A 33 -1.10 -5.26 -0.35
C PHE A 33 -0.34 -4.32 -1.29
N VAL A 34 0.32 -4.87 -2.30
CA VAL A 34 1.08 -4.09 -3.28
C VAL A 34 1.01 -4.78 -4.62
N ASN A 35 0.96 -4.02 -5.71
CA ASN A 35 1.08 -4.59 -7.04
C ASN A 35 2.55 -4.83 -7.44
N ASP A 36 2.75 -5.53 -8.54
CA ASP A 36 4.06 -5.92 -9.07
C ASP A 36 5.02 -4.74 -9.33
N THR A 37 4.47 -3.59 -9.72
CA THR A 37 5.21 -2.36 -10.00
C THR A 37 5.36 -1.45 -8.78
N ALA A 38 4.82 -1.81 -7.62
CA ALA A 38 4.78 -0.96 -6.43
C ALA A 38 4.24 0.46 -6.71
N SER A 39 3.25 0.56 -7.59
CA SER A 39 2.52 1.78 -7.96
C SER A 39 1.14 1.87 -7.30
N THR A 40 0.66 0.78 -6.69
CA THR A 40 -0.53 0.80 -5.84
C THR A 40 -0.25 0.04 -4.56
N PHE A 41 -0.88 0.48 -3.48
CA PHE A 41 -0.72 -0.12 -2.17
C PHE A 41 -1.98 0.03 -1.32
N SER A 42 -2.32 -1.02 -0.56
CA SER A 42 -3.41 -1.00 0.41
C SER A 42 -2.99 -1.60 1.75
N LEU A 43 -3.51 -1.02 2.84
CA LEU A 43 -3.45 -1.60 4.17
C LEU A 43 -4.81 -2.16 4.56
N VAL A 44 -4.83 -3.45 4.86
CA VAL A 44 -6.02 -4.17 5.28
C VAL A 44 -5.86 -4.59 6.72
N LYS A 45 -6.90 -4.35 7.53
CA LYS A 45 -7.04 -4.95 8.86
C LYS A 45 -7.97 -6.15 8.74
N ASP A 46 -7.47 -7.32 9.09
CA ASP A 46 -8.22 -8.57 9.17
C ASP A 46 -8.56 -8.87 10.63
N ASP A 47 -9.83 -9.11 10.88
CA ASP A 47 -10.35 -9.47 12.18
C ASP A 47 -10.58 -10.98 12.30
N MET A 48 -10.53 -11.46 13.55
CA MET A 48 -10.69 -12.88 13.85
C MET A 48 -12.06 -13.45 13.48
N ASP A 49 -13.05 -12.60 13.23
CA ASP A 49 -14.40 -12.99 12.81
C ASP A 49 -14.52 -13.23 11.29
N GLY A 50 -13.41 -13.19 10.56
CA GLY A 50 -13.36 -13.40 9.11
C GLY A 50 -13.82 -12.17 8.32
N THR A 51 -13.83 -11.00 8.97
CA THR A 51 -14.05 -9.73 8.30
C THR A 51 -12.76 -8.94 8.14
N SER A 52 -12.71 -8.12 7.09
CA SER A 52 -11.58 -7.27 6.78
C SER A 52 -12.03 -5.86 6.37
N CYS A 53 -11.15 -4.88 6.57
CA CYS A 53 -11.36 -3.50 6.17
C CYS A 53 -10.09 -2.91 5.57
N ILE A 54 -10.21 -2.31 4.38
CA ILE A 54 -9.16 -1.45 3.81
C ILE A 54 -9.24 -0.12 4.56
N PHE A 55 -8.22 0.22 5.34
CA PHE A 55 -8.21 1.46 6.13
C PHE A 55 -7.24 2.52 5.59
N TRP A 56 -6.36 2.13 4.65
CA TRP A 56 -5.53 3.05 3.90
C TRP A 56 -5.24 2.49 2.51
N GLY A 57 -5.11 3.38 1.53
CA GLY A 57 -4.72 3.02 0.17
C GLY A 57 -4.04 4.18 -0.54
N ALA A 58 -3.16 3.88 -1.48
CA ALA A 58 -2.38 4.84 -2.24
C ALA A 58 -2.21 4.42 -3.70
N LYS A 59 -2.07 5.43 -4.57
CA LYS A 59 -1.55 5.29 -5.93
C LYS A 59 -0.30 6.16 -6.04
N CYS A 60 0.78 5.60 -6.54
CA CYS A 60 2.09 6.23 -6.67
C CYS A 60 2.62 6.04 -8.08
N GLU A 61 3.74 6.70 -8.42
CA GLU A 61 4.50 6.30 -9.61
C GLU A 61 5.12 4.89 -9.41
N PRO A 62 5.52 4.20 -10.49
CA PRO A 62 6.16 2.88 -10.38
C PRO A 62 7.34 2.86 -9.41
N GLY A 63 7.27 2.00 -8.40
CA GLY A 63 8.29 1.80 -7.38
C GLY A 63 8.12 2.67 -6.13
N GLU A 64 7.32 3.73 -6.17
CA GLU A 64 7.27 4.73 -5.10
C GLU A 64 6.53 4.27 -3.85
N CYS A 65 5.51 3.41 -3.98
CA CYS A 65 4.77 2.96 -2.80
C CYS A 65 5.64 2.12 -1.83
N LEU A 66 6.83 1.68 -2.27
CA LEU A 66 7.82 0.97 -1.44
C LEU A 66 9.14 1.76 -1.28
N GLN A 67 9.23 3.02 -1.72
CA GLN A 67 10.46 3.77 -1.61
C GLN A 67 10.85 4.01 -0.14
N PRO A 68 12.12 3.74 0.24
CA PRO A 68 12.60 4.10 1.57
C PRO A 68 12.51 5.60 1.79
N GLY A 69 11.89 6.03 2.90
CA GLY A 69 11.71 7.45 3.21
C GLY A 69 13.01 8.27 3.26
N VAL A 70 14.18 7.64 3.45
CA VAL A 70 15.48 8.31 3.37
C VAL A 70 15.77 8.89 1.99
N ARG A 71 15.33 8.24 0.90
CA ARG A 71 15.52 8.76 -0.46
C ARG A 71 14.61 9.95 -0.75
N ILE A 72 13.38 9.93 -0.24
CA ILE A 72 12.45 11.06 -0.36
C ILE A 72 13.02 12.32 0.28
N ILE A 73 13.68 12.18 1.44
CA ILE A 73 14.26 13.31 2.18
C ILE A 73 15.54 13.83 1.52
N THR A 74 16.40 12.94 1.00
CA THR A 74 17.67 13.37 0.37
C THR A 74 17.47 13.95 -1.02
N ASP A 75 16.51 13.42 -1.78
CA ASP A 75 16.34 13.74 -3.20
C ASP A 75 15.26 14.84 -3.41
N MET A 76 14.57 15.24 -2.33
CA MET A 76 13.54 16.29 -2.31
C MET A 76 13.97 17.62 -2.98
N PRO A 77 15.21 18.12 -2.79
CA PRO A 77 15.65 19.35 -3.45
C PRO A 77 15.71 19.23 -4.99
N GLU A 78 16.11 18.07 -5.52
CA GLU A 78 16.18 17.82 -6.96
C GLU A 78 14.80 17.63 -7.57
N LEU A 79 13.93 16.87 -6.89
CA LEU A 79 12.54 16.66 -7.30
C LEU A 79 11.75 17.98 -7.38
N MET A 80 11.93 18.87 -6.40
CA MET A 80 11.29 20.20 -6.41
C MET A 80 11.79 21.08 -7.57
N ALA A 81 13.08 21.00 -7.90
CA ALA A 81 13.67 21.76 -9.00
C ALA A 81 13.18 21.28 -10.38
N ASP A 82 12.89 19.99 -10.55
CA ASP A 82 12.33 19.45 -11.79
C ASP A 82 10.84 19.84 -11.95
N ILE A 83 10.05 19.81 -10.87
CA ILE A 83 8.65 20.28 -10.88
C ILE A 83 8.53 21.76 -11.25
N GLU A 84 9.47 22.60 -10.81
CA GLU A 84 9.51 24.02 -11.19
C GLU A 84 9.95 24.25 -12.64
N ARG A 85 10.68 23.31 -13.24
CA ARG A 85 11.15 23.40 -14.63
C ARG A 85 10.09 22.99 -15.65
N ASP A 86 9.23 22.05 -15.27
CA ASP A 86 8.13 21.56 -16.11
C ASP A 86 6.85 22.42 -16.03
N ARG A 87 6.94 23.59 -15.38
CA ARG A 87 5.83 24.52 -15.16
C ARG A 87 6.02 25.85 -15.89
#